data_AF-A0A382RQU7-F1
#
_entry.id   AF-A0A382RQU7-F1
#
_cell.length_a   1.000
_cell.length_b   1.000
_cell.length_c   1.000
_cell.angle_alpha   90.00
_cell.angle_beta   90.00
_cell.angle_gamma   90.00
#
_symmetry.space_group_name_H-M   'P 1'
#
loop_
_entity.id
_entity.type
_entity.pdbx_description
1 polymer ?
#
loop_
_entity_poly.entity_id
_entity_poly.type
_entity_poly.pdbx_seq_one_letter_code
_entity_poly.pdbx_strand_id
1 'polypeptide(L)'
;TGSLLFLGEGSDVTGGTRGEYQWGTMFRAYDKLTGEIVWETDVGAGTPSGPMTYMHEGRQHIIVPLGDRSTNPGWAVFGLRPAA
;
A
#
# COMPACT_ATOMS: atom_id res chain seq x y z
N THR A 1 8.85 -11.54 -2.02
CA THR A 1 7.43 -11.30 -1.61
C THR A 1 6.47 -12.46 -1.93
N GLY A 2 6.74 -13.67 -1.46
CA GLY A 2 5.82 -14.79 -1.71
C GLY A 2 4.54 -14.77 -0.87
N SER A 3 4.66 -14.41 0.41
CA SER A 3 3.66 -14.64 1.45
C SER A 3 2.75 -13.46 1.79
N LEU A 4 3.07 -12.24 1.33
CA LEU A 4 2.37 -11.02 1.75
C LEU A 4 1.57 -10.37 0.61
N LEU A 5 0.35 -9.94 0.92
CA LEU A 5 -0.50 -9.10 0.07
C LEU A 5 -0.42 -7.65 0.58
N PHE A 6 -0.18 -6.70 -0.31
CA PHE A 6 -0.13 -5.29 0.03
C PHE A 6 -1.31 -4.54 -0.59
N LEU A 7 -2.05 -3.80 0.22
CA LEU A 7 -3.23 -3.04 -0.22
C LEU A 7 -3.31 -1.69 0.47
N GLY A 8 -3.76 -0.69 -0.27
CA GLY A 8 -4.25 0.56 0.29
C GLY A 8 -5.77 0.63 0.21
N GLU A 9 -6.35 1.59 0.92
CA GLU A 9 -7.80 1.76 1.10
C GLU A 9 -8.52 2.42 -0.08
N GLY A 10 -7.80 2.68 -1.17
CA GLY A 10 -8.29 3.35 -2.36
C GLY A 10 -8.30 4.87 -2.24
N SER A 11 -8.99 5.53 -3.15
CA SER A 11 -9.06 7.00 -3.20
C SER A 11 -10.41 7.47 -3.75
N ASP A 12 -10.79 8.70 -3.42
CA ASP A 12 -12.06 9.29 -3.85
C ASP A 12 -12.09 9.63 -5.36
N VAL A 13 -10.95 9.55 -6.06
CA VAL A 13 -10.84 9.76 -7.51
C VAL A 13 -11.02 8.50 -8.36
N THR A 14 -10.68 7.32 -7.84
CA THR A 14 -10.76 6.04 -8.59
C THR A 14 -11.73 5.04 -7.97
N GLY A 15 -12.10 5.23 -6.70
CA GLY A 15 -12.78 4.22 -5.88
C GLY A 15 -11.80 3.45 -4.99
N GLY A 16 -12.33 2.59 -4.14
CA GLY A 16 -11.54 1.95 -3.08
C GLY A 16 -12.30 0.91 -2.28
N THR A 17 -11.74 0.57 -1.13
CA THR A 17 -12.42 -0.26 -0.13
C THR A 17 -13.75 0.41 0.26
N ARG A 18 -14.78 -0.38 0.56
CA ARG A 18 -16.07 0.13 1.04
C ARG A 18 -16.25 -0.20 2.52
N GLY A 19 -17.03 0.62 3.23
CA GLY A 19 -17.29 0.44 4.65
C GLY A 19 -16.30 1.21 5.53
N GLU A 20 -15.87 0.60 6.63
CA GLU A 20 -15.00 1.24 7.64
C GLU A 20 -13.72 1.85 7.07
N TYR A 21 -13.17 1.23 6.03
CA TYR A 21 -11.90 1.59 5.40
C TYR A 21 -12.05 2.41 4.11
N GLN A 22 -13.18 3.08 3.92
CA GLN A 22 -13.45 3.78 2.66
C GLN A 22 -12.56 5.03 2.51
N TRP A 23 -11.70 5.01 1.49
CA TRP A 23 -10.81 6.11 1.11
C TRP A 23 -9.89 6.59 2.23
N GLY A 24 -9.59 5.71 3.19
CA GLY A 24 -8.63 6.03 4.23
C GLY A 24 -7.20 6.06 3.69
N THR A 25 -6.29 6.43 4.57
CA THR A 25 -4.88 6.65 4.24
C THR A 25 -4.00 5.49 4.68
N MET A 26 -4.59 4.36 5.10
CA MET A 26 -3.83 3.23 5.56
C MET A 26 -3.34 2.37 4.40
N PHE A 27 -2.06 2.01 4.45
CA PHE A 27 -1.44 1.01 3.59
C PHE A 27 -1.00 -0.18 4.44
N ARG A 28 -1.43 -1.38 4.06
CA ARG A 28 -1.30 -2.58 4.90
C ARG A 28 -0.63 -3.72 4.15
N ALA A 29 0.06 -4.55 4.92
CA ALA A 29 0.55 -5.86 4.52
C ALA A 29 -0.23 -6.94 5.28
N TYR A 30 -0.80 -7.88 4.53
CA TYR A 30 -1.55 -9.01 5.05
C TYR A 30 -0.76 -10.29 4.84
N ASP A 31 -0.81 -11.21 5.80
CA ASP A 31 -0.50 -12.59 5.53
C ASP A 31 -1.52 -13.16 4.52
N LYS A 32 -1.04 -13.73 3.41
CA LYS A 32 -1.93 -14.20 2.33
C LYS A 32 -2.78 -15.41 2.73
N LEU A 33 -2.34 -16.21 3.68
CA LEU A 33 -3.02 -17.44 4.08
C LEU A 33 -4.09 -17.15 5.14
N THR A 34 -3.77 -16.32 6.12
CA THR A 34 -4.65 -16.03 7.25
C THR A 34 -5.51 -14.78 7.04
N GLY A 35 -5.05 -13.84 6.20
CA GLY A 35 -5.65 -12.53 6.05
C GLY A 35 -5.37 -11.59 7.22
N GLU A 36 -4.50 -11.97 8.15
CA GLU A 36 -4.11 -11.11 9.28
C GLU A 36 -3.24 -9.94 8.82
N ILE A 37 -3.46 -8.76 9.41
CA ILE A 37 -2.59 -7.60 9.21
C ILE A 37 -1.29 -7.86 9.96
N VAL A 38 -0.18 -7.97 9.24
CA VAL A 38 1.16 -8.15 9.84
C VAL A 38 1.95 -6.85 9.92
N TRP A 39 1.53 -5.84 9.15
CA TRP A 39 2.08 -4.49 9.20
C TRP A 39 1.10 -3.49 8.57
N GLU A 40 1.09 -2.27 9.09
CA GLU A 40 0.34 -1.16 8.51
C GLU A 40 1.03 0.19 8.77
N THR A 41 0.72 1.17 7.92
CA THR A 41 1.17 2.55 8.09
C THR A 41 0.18 3.51 7.47
N ASP A 42 0.12 4.72 8.01
CA ASP A 42 -0.57 5.85 7.39
C ASP A 42 0.35 6.48 6.34
N VAL A 43 -0.11 6.53 5.08
CA VAL A 43 0.62 7.14 3.95
C VAL A 43 0.18 8.58 3.66
N GLY A 44 -0.72 9.14 4.46
CA GLY A 44 -1.14 10.54 4.44
C GLY A 44 -2.06 10.95 3.30
N ALA A 45 -2.38 10.04 2.38
CA ALA A 45 -3.31 10.26 1.26
C ALA A 45 -3.91 8.94 0.78
N GLY A 46 -5.00 9.03 0.00
CA GLY A 46 -5.61 7.87 -0.64
C GLY A 46 -4.66 7.16 -1.63
N THR A 47 -4.99 5.93 -1.99
CA THR A 47 -4.21 5.07 -2.92
C THR A 47 -5.00 4.83 -4.21
N PRO A 48 -4.88 5.69 -5.24
CA PRO A 48 -5.77 5.68 -6.40
C PRO A 48 -5.55 4.51 -7.37
N SER A 49 -4.49 3.72 -7.21
CA SER A 49 -4.26 2.49 -7.97
C SER A 49 -3.42 1.50 -7.17
N GLY A 50 -3.31 0.27 -7.68
CA GLY A 50 -2.57 -0.81 -7.01
C GLY A 50 -1.07 -0.52 -6.89
N PRO A 51 -0.41 -1.06 -5.84
CA PRO A 51 1.03 -0.97 -5.67
C PRO A 51 1.77 -1.87 -6.68
N MET A 52 3.04 -1.58 -6.90
CA MET A 52 3.96 -2.41 -7.68
C MET A 52 5.21 -2.74 -6.87
N THR A 53 5.97 -3.76 -7.30
CA THR A 53 7.26 -4.11 -6.69
C THR A 53 8.37 -4.25 -7.72
N TYR A 54 9.60 -3.94 -7.32
CA TYR A 54 10.80 -4.05 -8.14
C TYR A 54 12.04 -4.34 -7.29
N MET A 55 13.13 -4.77 -7.93
CA MET A 55 14.43 -4.94 -7.31
C MET A 55 15.36 -3.78 -7.68
N HIS A 56 16.08 -3.25 -6.69
CA HIS A 56 17.13 -2.25 -6.91
C HIS A 56 18.26 -2.49 -5.90
N GLU A 57 19.49 -2.61 -6.39
CA GLU A 57 20.70 -2.84 -5.57
C GLU A 57 20.54 -3.99 -4.55
N GLY A 58 19.96 -5.11 -5.00
CA GLY A 58 19.75 -6.30 -4.15
C GLY A 58 18.63 -6.16 -3.12
N ARG A 59 17.90 -5.05 -3.09
CA ARG A 59 16.77 -4.83 -2.18
C ARG A 59 15.45 -4.77 -2.94
N GLN A 60 14.45 -5.46 -2.40
CA GLN A 60 13.09 -5.41 -2.93
C GLN A 60 12.39 -4.15 -2.44
N HIS A 61 11.72 -3.45 -3.34
CA HIS A 61 10.97 -2.24 -3.05
C HIS A 61 9.51 -2.40 -3.46
N ILE A 62 8.63 -1.71 -2.74
CA ILE A 62 7.22 -1.54 -3.09
C ILE A 62 6.99 -0.06 -3.32
N ILE A 63 6.40 0.28 -4.45
CA ILE A 63 5.96 1.64 -4.77
C ILE A 63 4.44 1.68 -4.76
N VAL A 64 3.88 2.70 -4.11
CA VAL A 64 2.45 2.96 -4.04
C VAL A 64 2.15 4.39 -4.51
N PRO A 65 1.25 4.57 -5.48
CA PRO A 65 0.75 5.90 -5.83
C PRO A 65 -0.11 6.43 -4.70
N LEU A 66 0.09 7.70 -4.38
CA LEU A 66 -0.63 8.43 -3.36
C LEU A 66 -1.35 9.62 -4.00
N GLY A 67 -2.59 9.85 -3.61
CA GLY A 67 -3.36 11.00 -4.05
C GLY A 67 -4.87 10.82 -3.94
N ASP A 68 -5.53 11.92 -3.66
CA ASP A 68 -6.98 12.11 -3.62
C ASP A 68 -7.30 13.55 -4.08
N ARG A 69 -8.56 13.96 -4.07
CA ARG A 69 -8.94 15.31 -4.52
C ARG A 69 -8.35 16.46 -3.70
N SER A 70 -7.88 16.19 -2.48
CA SER A 70 -7.39 17.21 -1.53
C SER A 70 -5.88 17.21 -1.32
N THR A 71 -5.16 16.24 -1.87
CA THR A 71 -3.73 16.06 -1.66
C THR A 71 -2.94 16.30 -2.95
N ASN A 72 -1.68 16.71 -2.81
CA ASN A 72 -0.77 16.74 -3.95
C ASN A 72 -0.35 15.30 -4.28
N PRO A 73 -0.51 14.84 -5.54
CA PRO A 73 -0.19 13.45 -5.88
C PRO A 73 1.30 13.17 -5.74
N GLY A 74 1.61 11.93 -5.39
CA GLY A 74 2.98 11.50 -5.16
C GLY A 74 3.12 9.98 -5.10
N TRP A 75 4.28 9.55 -4.60
CA TRP A 75 4.61 8.13 -4.47
C TRP A 75 5.27 7.90 -3.12
N ALA A 76 4.86 6.85 -2.41
CA ALA A 76 5.65 6.29 -1.32
C ALA A 76 6.40 5.05 -1.81
N VAL A 77 7.62 4.87 -1.30
CA VAL A 77 8.47 3.72 -1.59
C VAL A 77 8.90 3.07 -0.30
N PHE A 78 8.61 1.77 -0.16
CA PHE A 78 8.99 0.96 0.99
C PHE A 78 10.05 -0.06 0.60
N GLY A 79 11.19 -0.04 1.29
CA GLY A 79 12.22 -1.06 1.17
C GLY A 79 11.93 -2.24 2.08
N LEU A 80 11.86 -3.45 1.51
CA LEU A 80 11.66 -4.68 2.29
C LEU A 80 12.98 -5.14 2.90
N ARG A 81 12.91 -5.55 4.16
CA ARG A 81 14.03 -6.24 4.81
C ARG A 81 14.15 -7.65 4.24
N PRO A 82 15.37 -8.19 4.07
CA PRO A 82 15.55 -9.60 3.76
C PRO A 82 14.85 -10.46 4.82
N ALA A 83 14.26 -11.58 4.39
CA ALA A 83 13.88 -12.62 5.34
C ALA A 83 15.16 -13.15 6.02
N ALA A 84 15.10 -13.31 7.35
CA ALA A 84 16.18 -13.91 8.12
C ALA A 84 16.35 -15.40 7.78
#